data_AF-A0A7K8VUP6-F1
#
_entry.id   AF-A0A7K8VUP6-F1
#
_cell.length_a   1.000
_cell.length_b   1.000
_cell.length_c   1.000
_cell.angle_alpha   90.00
_cell.angle_beta   90.00
_cell.angle_gamma   90.00
#
_symmetry.space_group_name_H-M   'P 1'
#
loop_
_entity.id
_entity.type
_entity.pdbx_description
1 polymer ?
#
loop_
_entity_poly.entity_id
_entity_poly.type
_entity_poly.pdbx_seq_one_letter_code
_entity_poly.pdbx_strand_id
1 'polypeptide(L)'
;WDTAGQEEYDRLRTLSYPQTNVFIICFSIASPPSYENVKHKWYPEVCHHCPSVPILLVGTKKDLRNNPETMKRLKEQNQAPITTQQGVSLSKQIRAVKY
;
A
#
# COMPACT_ATOMS: atom_id res chain seq x y z
N TRP A 1 -1.65 -2.03 -15.48
CA TRP A 1 -3.05 -1.71 -15.16
C TRP A 1 -3.06 -0.73 -14.00
N ASP A 2 -3.84 0.34 -14.11
CA ASP A 2 -4.20 1.20 -12.98
C ASP A 2 -5.61 0.79 -12.52
N THR A 3 -5.83 0.64 -11.23
CA THR A 3 -7.05 0.02 -10.69
C THR A 3 -7.64 0.84 -9.57
N ALA A 4 -8.97 0.91 -9.51
CA ALA A 4 -9.71 1.56 -8.43
C ALA A 4 -9.43 0.91 -7.06
N GLY A 5 -9.26 1.72 -6.03
CA GLY A 5 -8.99 1.29 -4.66
C GLY A 5 -10.22 1.32 -3.73
N GLN A 6 -11.37 1.78 -4.24
CA GLN A 6 -12.62 1.84 -3.50
C GLN A 6 -13.31 0.47 -3.50
N GLU A 7 -14.07 0.19 -2.43
CA GLU A 7 -14.63 -1.15 -2.18
C GLU A 7 -15.68 -1.55 -3.21
N GLU A 8 -16.38 -0.56 -3.77
CA GLU A 8 -17.41 -0.75 -4.79
C GLU A 8 -16.84 -1.39 -6.07
N TYR A 9 -15.53 -1.27 -6.28
CA TYR A 9 -14.82 -1.82 -7.45
C TYR A 9 -14.06 -3.11 -7.15
N ASP A 10 -14.19 -3.71 -5.95
CA ASP A 10 -13.43 -4.89 -5.55
C ASP A 10 -13.60 -6.05 -6.56
N ARG A 11 -14.84 -6.28 -7.04
CA ARG A 11 -15.11 -7.32 -8.05
C ARG A 11 -14.58 -7.01 -9.44
N LEU A 12 -14.52 -5.73 -9.82
CA LEU A 12 -14.06 -5.31 -11.14
C LEU A 12 -12.54 -5.31 -11.22
N ARG A 13 -11.86 -4.96 -10.12
CA ARG A 13 -10.39 -4.94 -10.03
C ARG A 13 -9.79 -6.32 -10.30
N THR A 14 -10.38 -7.39 -9.78
CA THR A 14 -9.87 -8.76 -9.94
C THR A 14 -9.89 -9.24 -11.39
N LEU A 15 -10.70 -8.63 -12.27
CA LEU A 15 -10.69 -8.91 -13.71
C LEU A 15 -9.37 -8.53 -14.39
N SER A 16 -8.58 -7.65 -13.78
CA SER A 16 -7.27 -7.22 -14.29
C SER A 16 -6.10 -8.11 -13.84
N TYR A 17 -6.34 -9.09 -12.96
CA TYR A 17 -5.29 -9.92 -12.36
C TYR A 17 -4.75 -11.06 -13.24
N PRO A 18 -5.56 -11.73 -14.10
CA PRO A 18 -5.06 -12.79 -14.95
C PRO A 18 -3.82 -12.38 -15.76
N GLN A 19 -2.85 -13.29 -15.87
CA GLN A 19 -1.60 -13.09 -16.61
C GLN A 19 -0.71 -11.94 -16.06
N THR A 20 -0.90 -11.51 -14.82
CA THR A 20 -0.02 -10.52 -14.17
C THR A 20 1.33 -11.15 -13.79
N ASN A 21 2.43 -10.49 -14.17
CA ASN A 21 3.79 -10.92 -13.80
C ASN A 21 4.34 -10.24 -12.55
N VAL A 22 3.79 -9.09 -12.16
CA VAL A 22 4.19 -8.34 -10.96
C VAL A 22 3.02 -7.50 -10.46
N PHE A 23 2.83 -7.47 -9.15
CA PHE A 23 1.92 -6.53 -8.49
C PHE A 23 2.70 -5.39 -7.87
N ILE A 24 2.18 -4.17 -7.98
CA ILE A 24 2.66 -3.00 -7.26
C ILE A 24 1.58 -2.62 -6.26
N ILE A 25 1.83 -2.84 -4.98
CA ILE A 25 0.90 -2.41 -3.92
C ILE A 25 1.38 -1.06 -3.40
N CYS A 26 0.52 -0.05 -3.51
CA CYS A 26 0.83 1.31 -3.12
C CYS A 26 0.16 1.68 -1.79
N PHE A 27 0.85 2.46 -0.98
CA PHE A 27 0.25 3.23 0.12
C PHE A 27 0.77 4.67 0.09
N SER A 28 0.08 5.59 0.75
CA SER A 28 0.54 6.98 0.90
C SER A 28 1.28 7.16 2.20
N ILE A 29 2.49 7.72 2.14
CA ILE A 29 3.30 8.05 3.33
C ILE A 29 2.56 9.00 4.28
N ALA A 30 1.69 9.85 3.74
CA ALA A 30 0.87 10.80 4.48
C ALA A 30 -0.50 10.25 4.93
N SER A 31 -0.75 8.94 4.76
CA SER A 31 -2.00 8.28 5.16
C SER A 31 -1.72 6.94 5.83
N PRO A 32 -1.56 6.92 7.16
CA PRO A 32 -1.43 5.67 7.92
C PRO A 32 -2.54 4.63 7.66
N PRO A 33 -3.83 5.02 7.48
CA PRO A 33 -4.86 4.05 7.09
C PRO A 33 -4.55 3.31 5.77
N SER A 34 -3.99 4.00 4.78
CA SER A 34 -3.62 3.35 3.51
C SER A 34 -2.47 2.35 3.67
N TYR A 35 -1.56 2.59 4.64
CA TYR A 35 -0.49 1.67 4.99
C TYR A 35 -1.03 0.41 5.68
N GLU A 36 -1.97 0.56 6.62
CA GLU A 36 -2.62 -0.59 7.27
C GLU A 36 -3.42 -1.44 6.28
N ASN A 37 -4.10 -0.79 5.32
CA ASN A 37 -4.84 -1.49 4.26
C ASN A 37 -3.97 -2.41 3.40
N VAL A 38 -2.66 -2.17 3.30
CA VAL A 38 -1.76 -3.11 2.63
C VAL A 38 -1.83 -4.49 3.28
N LYS A 39 -1.75 -4.54 4.61
CA LYS A 39 -1.76 -5.80 5.36
C LYS A 39 -3.16 -6.41 5.44
N HIS A 40 -4.18 -5.57 5.58
CA HIS A 40 -5.54 -6.03 5.87
C HIS A 40 -6.40 -6.29 4.63
N LYS A 41 -6.09 -5.66 3.50
CA LYS A 41 -6.88 -5.75 2.26
C LYS A 41 -6.03 -6.18 1.07
N TRP A 42 -5.04 -5.39 0.71
CA TRP A 42 -4.34 -5.54 -0.58
C TRP A 42 -3.52 -6.82 -0.68
N TYR A 43 -2.69 -7.10 0.33
CA TYR A 43 -1.86 -8.31 0.33
C TYR A 43 -2.71 -9.59 0.38
N PRO A 44 -3.70 -9.73 1.28
CA PRO A 44 -4.59 -10.90 1.27
C PRO A 44 -5.32 -11.11 -0.07
N GLU A 45 -5.84 -10.04 -0.68
CA GLU A 45 -6.55 -10.12 -1.97
C GLU A 45 -5.62 -10.60 -3.09
N VAL A 46 -4.44 -9.99 -3.24
CA VAL A 46 -3.46 -10.39 -4.25
C VAL A 46 -3.00 -11.83 -4.02
N CYS A 47 -2.72 -12.23 -2.77
CA CYS A 47 -2.31 -13.60 -2.47
C CYS A 47 -3.42 -14.62 -2.73
N HIS A 48 -4.69 -14.25 -2.50
CA HIS A 48 -5.82 -15.13 -2.78
C HIS A 48 -5.94 -15.44 -4.28
N HIS A 49 -5.78 -14.43 -5.14
CA HIS A 49 -5.94 -14.58 -6.58
C HIS A 49 -4.67 -14.99 -7.33
N CYS A 50 -3.49 -14.59 -6.82
CA CYS A 50 -2.21 -14.68 -7.52
C CYS A 50 -1.07 -15.01 -6.54
N PRO A 51 -1.08 -16.17 -5.87
CA PRO A 51 -0.18 -16.49 -4.76
C PRO A 51 1.32 -16.54 -5.13
N SER A 52 1.64 -16.79 -6.41
CA SER A 52 3.02 -16.94 -6.89
C SER A 52 3.58 -15.70 -7.57
N VAL A 53 2.78 -14.63 -7.72
CA VAL A 53 3.20 -13.42 -8.44
C VAL A 53 3.95 -12.49 -7.48
N PRO A 54 5.16 -12.02 -7.83
CA PRO A 54 5.94 -11.15 -6.96
C PRO A 54 5.25 -9.81 -6.72
N ILE A 55 5.41 -9.28 -5.51
CA ILE A 55 4.84 -8.00 -5.07
C ILE A 55 5.97 -6.98 -4.83
N LEU A 56 5.83 -5.79 -5.39
CA LEU A 56 6.61 -4.60 -5.04
C LEU A 56 5.76 -3.69 -4.16
N LEU A 57 6.25 -3.36 -2.96
CA LEU A 57 5.58 -2.40 -2.08
C LEU A 57 6.07 -0.99 -2.38
N VAL A 58 5.18 -0.02 -2.55
CA VAL A 58 5.55 1.36 -2.88
C VAL A 58 4.91 2.36 -1.93
N GLY A 59 5.75 3.13 -1.24
CA GLY A 59 5.33 4.30 -0.45
C GLY A 59 5.29 5.55 -1.33
N THR A 60 4.09 6.01 -1.66
CA THR A 60 3.84 7.20 -2.50
C THR A 60 3.84 8.48 -1.67
N LYS A 61 3.93 9.64 -2.34
CA LYS A 61 3.90 10.99 -1.74
C LYS A 61 5.00 11.20 -0.69
N LYS A 62 6.23 10.80 -1.02
CA LYS A 62 7.40 10.84 -0.12
C LYS A 62 7.74 12.26 0.35
N ASP A 63 7.53 13.24 -0.51
CA ASP A 63 7.65 14.67 -0.24
C ASP A 63 6.86 15.11 1.00
N LEU A 64 5.71 14.46 1.27
CA LEU A 64 4.86 14.79 2.41
C LEU A 64 5.39 14.30 3.77
N ARG A 65 6.43 13.46 3.80
CA ARG A 65 6.99 12.93 5.07
C ARG A 65 7.48 14.05 5.99
N ASN A 66 8.06 15.10 5.42
CA ASN A 66 8.63 16.23 6.15
C ASN A 66 7.83 17.52 5.92
N ASN A 67 6.65 17.43 5.28
CA ASN A 67 5.82 18.60 5.01
C ASN A 67 5.15 19.07 6.31
N PRO A 68 5.35 20.33 6.75
CA PRO A 68 4.85 20.82 8.04
C PRO A 68 3.33 20.72 8.20
N GLU A 69 2.57 21.03 7.15
CA GLU A 69 1.10 20.98 7.17
C GLU A 69 0.59 19.54 7.33
N THR A 70 1.21 18.59 6.61
CA THR A 70 0.91 17.17 6.72
C THR A 70 1.22 16.64 8.12
N MET A 71 2.38 16.99 8.68
CA MET A 71 2.76 16.59 10.03
C MET A 71 1.79 17.16 11.07
N LYS A 72 1.39 18.44 10.94
CA LYS A 72 0.41 19.07 11.83
C LYS A 72 -0.94 18.35 11.77
N ARG A 73 -1.49 18.15 10.57
CA ARG A 73 -2.78 17.46 10.36
C ARG A 73 -2.78 16.04 10.92
N LEU A 74 -1.71 15.27 10.69
CA LEU A 74 -1.61 13.91 11.23
C LEU A 74 -1.48 13.93 12.76
N LYS A 75 -0.73 14.89 13.32
CA LYS A 75 -0.59 15.03 14.78
C LYS A 75 -1.93 15.36 15.45
N GLU A 76 -2.76 16.20 14.84
CA GLU A 76 -4.14 16.47 15.31
C GLU A 76 -5.00 15.19 15.37
N GLN A 77 -4.66 14.19 14.57
CA GLN A 77 -5.30 12.86 14.54
C GLN A 77 -4.54 11.81 15.36
N ASN A 78 -3.56 12.20 16.19
CA ASN A 78 -2.65 11.32 16.92
C ASN A 78 -1.88 10.33 16.03
N GLN A 79 -1.54 10.76 14.82
CA GLN A 79 -0.83 9.99 13.82
C GLN A 79 0.48 10.68 13.39
N ALA A 80 1.33 9.95 12.67
CA ALA A 80 2.56 10.47 12.07
C ALA A 80 2.73 9.90 10.65
N PRO A 81 3.46 10.60 9.75
CA PRO A 81 3.81 10.06 8.45
C PRO A 81 4.57 8.72 8.57
N ILE A 82 4.35 7.82 7.61
CA ILE A 82 5.02 6.52 7.60
C ILE A 82 6.53 6.69 7.35
N THR A 83 7.32 6.16 8.28
CA THR A 83 8.78 6.17 8.20
C THR A 83 9.30 5.16 7.17
N THR A 84 10.53 5.36 6.69
CA THR A 84 11.18 4.39 5.79
C THR A 84 11.32 3.02 6.47
N GLN A 85 11.61 2.98 7.77
CA GLN A 85 11.77 1.74 8.52
C GLN A 85 10.45 0.96 8.64
N GLN A 86 9.31 1.64 8.84
CA GLN A 86 7.99 1.01 8.81
C GLN A 86 7.70 0.40 7.42
N GLY A 87 8.00 1.12 6.34
CA GLY A 87 7.84 0.57 4.98
C GLY A 87 8.69 -0.68 4.71
N VAL A 88 9.96 -0.67 5.13
CA VAL A 88 10.85 -1.86 5.05
C VAL A 88 10.35 -3.01 5.93
N SER A 89 9.80 -2.72 7.11
CA SER A 89 9.22 -3.73 7.98
C SER A 89 8.00 -4.38 7.34
N LEU A 90 7.08 -3.56 6.79
CA LEU A 90 5.89 -4.03 6.10
C LEU A 90 6.24 -4.88 4.88
N SER A 91 7.24 -4.48 4.08
CA SER A 91 7.66 -5.22 2.89
C SER A 91 8.08 -6.65 3.25
N LYS A 92 8.79 -6.82 4.37
CA LYS A 92 9.16 -8.14 4.90
C LYS A 92 7.94 -8.93 5.37
N GLN A 93 7.01 -8.29 6.07
CA GLN A 93 5.79 -8.93 6.57
C GLN A 93 4.91 -9.48 5.44
N ILE A 94 4.79 -8.74 4.33
CA ILE A 94 3.99 -9.14 3.17
C ILE A 94 4.80 -9.88 2.10
N ARG A 95 6.05 -10.26 2.39
CA ARG A 95 6.95 -10.97 1.45
C ARG A 95 7.11 -10.24 0.10
N ALA A 96 7.03 -8.91 0.11
CA ALA A 96 7.32 -8.10 -1.06
C ALA A 96 8.82 -8.22 -1.40
N VAL A 97 9.13 -8.22 -2.70
CA VAL A 97 10.52 -8.30 -3.18
C VAL A 97 11.35 -7.09 -2.75
N LYS A 98 10.70 -5.93 -2.61
CA LYS A 98 11.33 -4.67 -2.18
C LYS A 98 10.30 -3.64 -1.70
N TYR A 99 10.81 -2.61 -1.01
CA TYR A 99 10.17 -1.32 -0.72
C TYR A 99 11.12 -0.18 -1.10
#